data_AF-A0A852WBW3-F1
#
_entry.id   AF-A0A852WBW3-F1
#
_cell.length_a   1.000
_cell.length_b   1.000
_cell.length_c   1.000
_cell.angle_alpha   90.00
_cell.angle_beta   90.00
_cell.angle_gamma   90.00
#
_symmetry.space_group_name_H-M   'P 1'
#
loop_
_entity.id
_entity.type
_entity.pdbx_description
1 polymer ?
#
loop_
_entity_poly.entity_id
_entity_poly.type
_entity_poly.pdbx_seq_one_letter_code
_entity_poly.pdbx_strand_id
1 'polypeptide(L)'
;MAKAADRVTAPGVDIASDEPANADVAGLSYEQARDELISVVALLEGGQLGLEESMRLWQRGEALASHCSTWLDGAEAALNQDED
;
A
#
# COMPACT_ATOMS: atom_id res chain seq x y z
N MET A 1 40.04 -11.16 -15.69
CA MET A 1 38.72 -10.47 -15.61
C MET A 1 37.74 -11.40 -16.31
N ALA A 2 36.71 -12.01 -15.72
CA ALA A 2 35.91 -11.70 -14.54
C ALA A 2 35.67 -12.95 -13.66
N LYS A 3 35.39 -12.71 -12.37
CA LYS A 3 35.12 -13.71 -11.33
C LYS A 3 33.69 -14.26 -11.52
N ALA A 4 33.54 -15.59 -11.50
CA ALA A 4 32.24 -16.24 -11.39
C ALA A 4 31.58 -15.83 -10.07
N ALA A 5 30.41 -15.20 -10.14
CA ALA A 5 29.57 -14.97 -8.98
C ALA A 5 28.70 -16.21 -8.76
N ASP A 6 29.04 -16.96 -7.72
CA ASP A 6 28.26 -18.04 -7.16
C ASP A 6 26.89 -17.48 -6.70
N ARG A 7 25.83 -17.79 -7.43
CA ARG A 7 24.45 -17.47 -7.02
C ARG A 7 23.99 -18.57 -6.07
N VAL A 8 24.11 -18.31 -4.76
CA VAL A 8 23.41 -19.08 -3.74
C VAL A 8 21.92 -19.00 -4.03
N THR A 9 21.33 -20.11 -4.46
CA THR A 9 19.88 -20.25 -4.65
C THR A 9 19.34 -20.90 -3.38
N ALA A 10 18.64 -20.11 -2.55
CA ALA A 10 17.87 -20.66 -1.44
C ALA A 10 16.61 -21.35 -2.00
N PRO A 11 16.25 -22.57 -1.53
CA PRO A 11 15.03 -23.23 -1.97
C PRO A 11 13.82 -22.67 -1.18
N GLY A 12 12.78 -22.27 -1.92
CA GLY A 12 11.42 -22.14 -1.38
C GLY A 12 10.99 -20.75 -0.89
N VAL A 13 11.23 -19.68 -1.66
CA VAL A 13 10.33 -18.52 -1.59
C VAL A 13 9.40 -18.63 -2.77
N ASP A 14 8.21 -19.19 -2.54
CA ASP A 14 7.11 -19.10 -3.48
C ASP A 14 6.70 -17.62 -3.58
N ILE A 15 7.31 -16.89 -4.52
CA ILE A 15 6.88 -15.54 -4.91
C ILE A 15 5.59 -15.71 -5.73
N ALA A 16 4.50 -16.11 -5.08
CA ALA A 16 3.24 -16.44 -5.75
C ALA A 16 2.12 -15.50 -5.32
N SER A 17 2.02 -14.37 -6.03
CA SER A 17 0.75 -13.86 -6.59
C SER A 17 1.06 -12.64 -7.48
N ASP A 18 0.80 -12.78 -8.80
CA ASP A 18 0.96 -11.74 -9.85
C ASP A 18 -0.23 -10.74 -9.87
N GLU A 19 -1.15 -10.87 -8.91
CA GLU A 19 -2.15 -9.84 -8.63
C GLU A 19 -1.49 -8.74 -7.79
N PRO A 20 -1.65 -7.45 -8.16
CA PRO A 20 -1.11 -6.38 -7.35
C PRO A 20 -1.73 -6.46 -5.95
N ALA A 21 -0.89 -6.69 -4.94
CA ALA A 21 -1.32 -6.66 -3.56
C ALA A 21 -2.11 -5.37 -3.30
N ASN A 22 -3.29 -5.50 -2.69
CA ASN A 22 -4.23 -4.39 -2.40
C ASN A 22 -4.99 -3.82 -3.62
N ALA A 23 -5.15 -4.58 -4.71
CA ALA A 23 -6.00 -4.19 -5.86
C ALA A 23 -7.45 -3.82 -5.47
N ASP A 24 -7.95 -4.39 -4.37
CA ASP A 24 -9.28 -4.11 -3.81
C ASP A 24 -9.48 -2.64 -3.41
N VAL A 25 -8.40 -1.94 -3.05
CA VAL A 25 -8.44 -0.54 -2.58
C VAL A 25 -9.04 0.40 -3.64
N ALA A 26 -8.81 0.13 -4.93
CA ALA A 26 -9.34 0.94 -6.02
C ALA A 26 -10.88 0.97 -6.07
N GLY A 27 -11.55 -0.01 -5.45
CA GLY A 27 -13.01 -0.08 -5.37
C GLY A 27 -13.62 0.62 -4.15
N LEU A 28 -12.81 1.15 -3.23
CA LEU A 28 -13.28 1.75 -1.98
C LEU A 28 -13.77 3.20 -2.19
N SER A 29 -14.80 3.61 -1.45
CA SER A 29 -15.09 5.03 -1.28
C SER A 29 -13.98 5.72 -0.47
N TYR A 30 -13.92 7.05 -0.54
CA TYR A 30 -12.97 7.84 0.26
C TYR A 30 -13.12 7.54 1.77
N GLU A 31 -14.34 7.53 2.30
CA GLU A 31 -14.59 7.27 3.72
C GLU A 31 -14.18 5.86 4.12
N GLN A 32 -14.47 4.85 3.29
CA GLN A 32 -14.06 3.47 3.54
C GLN A 32 -12.54 3.34 3.58
N ALA A 33 -11.84 3.91 2.60
CA ALA A 33 -10.39 3.88 2.55
C ALA A 33 -9.75 4.63 3.72
N ARG A 34 -10.30 5.79 4.11
CA ARG A 34 -9.83 6.56 5.26
C ARG A 34 -10.01 5.82 6.58
N ASP A 35 -11.18 5.24 6.81
CA ASP A 35 -11.50 4.53 8.06
C ASP A 35 -10.63 3.27 8.20
N GLU A 36 -10.36 2.60 7.09
CA GLU A 36 -9.43 1.48 7.06
C GLU A 36 -7.98 1.92 7.30
N LEU A 37 -7.53 3.02 6.68
CA LEU A 37 -6.20 3.58 6.89
C LEU A 37 -5.96 3.93 8.37
N ILE A 38 -6.95 4.53 9.03
CA ILE A 38 -6.89 4.80 10.48
C ILE A 38 -6.69 3.50 11.27
N SER A 39 -7.41 2.44 10.89
CA SER A 39 -7.29 1.13 11.56
C SER A 39 -5.91 0.50 11.35
N VAL A 40 -5.37 0.58 10.13
CA VAL A 40 -4.01 0.10 9.80
C VAL A 40 -2.95 0.84 10.60
N VAL A 41 -3.03 2.18 10.67
CA VAL A 41 -2.11 3.00 11.45
C VAL A 41 -2.16 2.62 12.94
N ALA A 42 -3.35 2.50 13.51
CA ALA A 42 -3.52 2.12 14.92
C ALA A 42 -2.90 0.74 15.24
N LEU A 43 -3.01 -0.22 14.32
CA LEU A 43 -2.39 -1.55 14.46
C LEU A 43 -0.86 -1.49 14.40
N LEU A 44 -0.31 -0.71 13.46
CA LEU A 44 1.13 -0.51 13.33
C LEU A 44 1.73 0.18 14.57
N GLU A 45 1.06 1.23 15.08
CA GLU A 45 1.48 1.98 16.27
C GLU A 45 1.44 1.15 17.55
N GLY A 46 0.59 0.12 17.61
CA GLY A 46 0.53 -0.80 18.74
C GLY A 46 1.86 -1.54 18.96
N GLY A 47 2.58 -1.90 17.90
CA GLY A 47 3.90 -2.52 17.98
C GLY A 47 3.92 -3.99 18.44
N GLN A 48 2.77 -4.68 18.52
CA GLN A 48 2.71 -6.10 18.90
C GLN A 48 2.81 -7.08 17.71
N LEU A 49 2.95 -6.55 16.49
CA LEU A 49 2.95 -7.34 15.26
C LEU A 49 4.35 -7.87 14.91
N GLY A 50 4.40 -9.07 14.35
CA GLY A 50 5.61 -9.60 13.74
C GLY A 50 5.98 -8.87 12.45
N LEU A 51 7.25 -8.99 12.02
CA LEU A 51 7.77 -8.26 10.85
C LEU A 51 6.94 -8.44 9.58
N GLU A 52 6.57 -9.68 9.24
CA GLU A 52 5.81 -9.99 8.02
C GLU A 52 4.44 -9.30 8.00
N GLU A 53 3.72 -9.35 9.13
CA GLU A 53 2.42 -8.70 9.25
C GLU A 53 2.54 -7.18 9.26
N SER A 54 3.56 -6.63 9.91
CA SER A 54 3.87 -5.19 9.86
C SER A 54 4.17 -4.72 8.43
N MET A 55 4.89 -5.53 7.63
CA MET A 55 5.14 -5.22 6.22
C MET A 55 3.87 -5.23 5.38
N ARG A 56 2.99 -6.22 5.60
CA ARG A 56 1.69 -6.31 4.91
C ARG A 56 0.80 -5.12 5.22
N LEU A 57 0.69 -4.75 6.50
CA LEU A 57 -0.07 -3.57 6.92
C LEU A 57 0.52 -2.27 6.38
N TRP A 58 1.85 -2.13 6.37
CA TRP A 58 2.48 -0.95 5.77
C TRP A 58 2.13 -0.82 4.29
N GLN A 59 2.28 -1.88 3.49
CA GLN A 59 1.94 -1.87 2.05
C GLN A 59 0.47 -1.53 1.82
N ARG A 60 -0.43 -2.05 2.67
CA ARG A 60 -1.86 -1.73 2.61
C ARG A 60 -2.13 -0.27 2.98
N GLY A 61 -1.46 0.25 4.00
CA GLY A 61 -1.52 1.66 4.39
C GLY A 61 -1.09 2.60 3.27
N GLU A 62 0.02 2.29 2.57
CA GLU A 62 0.48 3.06 1.42
C GLU A 62 -0.55 3.08 0.28
N ALA A 63 -1.16 1.92 -0.02
CA ALA A 63 -2.19 1.83 -1.05
C ALA A 63 -3.43 2.67 -0.69
N LEU A 64 -3.90 2.58 0.56
CA LEU A 64 -5.04 3.36 1.06
C LEU A 64 -4.74 4.87 1.05
N ALA A 65 -3.56 5.28 1.49
CA ALA A 65 -3.14 6.69 1.50
C ALA A 65 -3.08 7.27 0.08
N SER A 66 -2.51 6.52 -0.88
CA SER A 66 -2.44 6.93 -2.28
C SER A 66 -3.84 7.09 -2.91
N HIS A 67 -4.77 6.19 -2.58
CA HIS A 67 -6.16 6.30 -3.04
C HIS A 67 -6.86 7.53 -2.45
N CYS A 68 -6.73 7.76 -1.14
CA CYS A 68 -7.27 8.95 -0.49
C CYS A 68 -6.72 10.25 -1.09
N SER A 69 -5.41 10.33 -1.37
CA SER A 69 -4.80 11.49 -2.03
C SER A 69 -5.44 11.75 -3.39
N THR A 70 -5.60 10.71 -4.21
CA THR A 70 -6.19 10.82 -5.55
C THR A 70 -7.60 11.43 -5.52
N TRP A 71 -8.42 11.05 -4.53
CA TRP A 71 -9.73 11.64 -4.32
C TRP A 71 -9.68 13.13 -3.97
N LEU A 72 -8.78 13.51 -3.06
CA LEU A 72 -8.63 14.89 -2.61
C LEU A 72 -8.07 15.79 -3.71
N ASP A 73 -7.07 15.31 -4.44
CA ASP A 73 -6.47 16.00 -5.58
C ASP A 73 -7.54 16.27 -6.67
N GLY A 74 -8.40 15.29 -6.94
CA GLY A 74 -9.52 15.44 -7.87
C GLY A 74 -10.57 16.45 -7.40
N ALA A 75 -10.88 16.47 -6.10
CA ALA A 75 -11.81 17.43 -5.52
C ALA A 75 -11.25 18.87 -5.57
N GLU A 76 -9.97 19.06 -5.25
CA GLU A 76 -9.30 20.35 -5.34
C GLU A 76 -9.25 20.84 -6.79
N ALA A 77 -8.91 19.97 -7.75
CA ALA A 77 -8.90 20.31 -9.15
C ALA A 77 -10.27 20.80 -9.63
N ALA A 78 -11.37 20.16 -9.20
CA ALA A 78 -12.72 20.56 -9.56
C ALA A 78 -13.07 21.97 -9.05
N LEU A 79 -12.67 22.32 -7.82
CA LEU A 79 -12.90 23.65 -7.26
C LEU A 79 -12.13 24.74 -8.02
N ASN A 80 -10.87 24.46 -8.39
CA ASN A 80 -10.03 25.42 -9.10
C ASN A 80 -10.50 25.70 -10.54
N GLN A 81 -11.28 24.81 -11.18
CA GLN A 81 -11.86 25.06 -12.51
C GLN A 81 -13.06 26.00 -12.48
N ASP A 82 -13.73 26.15 -11.32
CA ASP A 82 -14.93 26.99 -11.17
C ASP A 82 -14.59 28.47 -10.85
N GLU A 83 -13.30 28.79 -10.67
CA GLU A 83 -12.80 30.14 -10.35
C GLU A 83 -12.43 30.99 -11.58
N ASP A 84 -12.59 30.45 -12.80
CA ASP A 84 -12.36 31.11 -14.10
C ASP A 84 -13.66 31.62 -14.76
#